data_AF-A0A4S2RGU0-F1
#
_entry.id   AF-A0A4S2RGU0-F1
#
_cell.length_a   1.000
_cell.length_b   1.000
_cell.length_c   1.000
_cell.angle_alpha   90.00
_cell.angle_beta   90.00
_cell.angle_gamma   90.00
#
_symmetry.space_group_name_H-M   'P 1'
#
loop_
_entity.id
_entity.type
_entity.pdbx_description
1 polymer ?
#
loop_
_entity_poly.entity_id
_entity_poly.type
_entity_poly.pdbx_seq_one_letter_code
_entity_poly.pdbx_strand_id
1 'polypeptide(L)'
;MRAGRWAGPITYVCGEGSVVVDRVLVALGAAHEGSVGVLLADGVEPGPVYFDVGSGPNVPSSREWHAYDGRYGRPRAASLRGSCSCGWRGPAQYPLDWSALPEDKPLYEVDVDLSGPIADYDAHLSVIRGKAVPLPEELTGLLTDLVRALDGQADEEPLVALKALADLRHVIARTGQDAVHELAARDVPIDEVATALGTSEAAARTYLNDYLY
;
A
#
# COMPACT_ATOMS: atom_id res chain seq x y z
N MET A 1 1.38 -13.18 12.65
CA MET A 1 0.95 -11.78 12.42
C MET A 1 2.18 -10.95 12.12
N ARG A 2 2.31 -10.37 10.91
CA ARG A 2 3.45 -9.51 10.54
C ARG A 2 3.12 -8.07 10.95
N ALA A 3 3.52 -7.68 12.15
CA ALA A 3 3.23 -6.37 12.74
C ALA A 3 4.15 -5.24 12.21
N GLY A 4 4.31 -5.14 10.90
CA GLY A 4 5.23 -4.16 10.27
C GLY A 4 4.91 -3.80 8.82
N ARG A 5 4.17 -4.67 8.13
CA ARG A 5 3.49 -4.32 6.88
C ARG A 5 2.01 -4.23 7.17
N TRP A 6 1.37 -3.14 6.77
CA TRP A 6 -0.08 -3.04 6.74
C TRP A 6 -0.60 -3.92 5.59
N ALA A 7 -0.52 -5.23 5.77
CA ALA A 7 -1.09 -6.24 4.89
C ALA A 7 -2.10 -7.06 5.70
N GLY A 8 -3.27 -6.45 5.91
CA GLY A 8 -4.49 -7.07 6.37
C GLY A 8 -5.65 -6.24 5.82
N PRO A 9 -6.77 -6.85 5.40
CA PRO A 9 -7.85 -6.13 4.74
C PRO A 9 -8.38 -5.10 5.74
N ILE A 10 -8.17 -3.82 5.46
CA ILE A 10 -8.92 -2.77 6.13
C ILE A 10 -10.35 -2.98 5.64
N THR A 11 -11.17 -3.63 6.46
CA THR A 11 -12.62 -3.67 6.28
C THR A 11 -13.13 -2.24 6.45
N TYR A 12 -13.08 -1.45 5.38
CA TYR A 12 -13.80 -0.20 5.29
C TYR A 12 -15.29 -0.53 5.24
N VAL A 13 -16.00 -0.18 6.32
CA VAL A 13 -17.46 -0.15 6.29
C VAL A 13 -17.91 1.13 5.55
N CYS A 14 -18.21 0.92 4.27
CA CYS A 14 -19.22 1.50 3.40
C CYS A 14 -19.39 3.03 3.24
N GLY A 15 -18.90 3.52 2.10
CA GLY A 15 -19.73 4.25 1.13
C GLY A 15 -19.71 3.49 -0.21
N GLU A 16 -20.87 3.22 -0.80
CA GLU A 16 -21.06 2.21 -1.88
C GLU A 16 -20.31 2.49 -3.21
N GLY A 17 -19.64 3.63 -3.35
CA GLY A 17 -18.78 3.96 -4.49
C GLY A 17 -17.26 3.82 -4.24
N SER A 18 -16.83 3.65 -2.99
CA SER A 18 -15.39 3.68 -2.62
C SER A 18 -14.67 2.33 -2.84
N VAL A 19 -15.41 1.24 -3.02
CA VAL A 19 -14.86 -0.13 -2.97
C VAL A 19 -14.04 -0.49 -4.22
N VAL A 20 -14.40 0.06 -5.38
CA VAL A 20 -13.80 -0.33 -6.67
C VAL A 20 -12.47 0.39 -6.92
N VAL A 21 -12.41 1.70 -6.64
CA VAL A 21 -11.18 2.52 -6.81
C VAL A 21 -10.10 2.08 -5.82
N ASP A 22 -10.48 1.69 -4.60
CA ASP A 22 -9.51 1.24 -3.60
C ASP A 22 -8.87 -0.11 -3.98
N ARG A 23 -9.60 -0.98 -4.68
CA ARG A 23 -9.04 -2.25 -5.18
C ARG A 23 -7.98 -2.06 -6.27
N VAL A 24 -8.08 -1.05 -7.12
CA VAL A 24 -7.05 -0.74 -8.13
C VAL A 24 -5.78 -0.22 -7.44
N LEU A 25 -5.93 0.68 -6.47
CA LEU A 25 -4.81 1.18 -5.67
C LEU A 25 -4.16 0.09 -4.81
N VAL A 26 -4.95 -0.87 -4.32
CA VAL A 26 -4.45 -2.03 -3.56
C VAL A 26 -3.78 -3.06 -4.49
N ALA A 27 -4.32 -3.32 -5.69
CA ALA A 27 -3.73 -4.24 -6.67
C ALA A 27 -2.44 -3.69 -7.30
N LEU A 28 -2.38 -2.37 -7.53
CA LEU A 28 -1.16 -1.64 -7.88
C LEU A 28 -0.32 -1.26 -6.63
N GLY A 29 -0.75 -1.74 -5.46
CA GLY A 29 -0.45 -1.25 -4.11
C GLY A 29 0.92 -1.57 -3.53
N ALA A 30 1.82 -2.18 -4.29
CA ALA A 30 3.24 -2.16 -3.90
C ALA A 30 3.83 -0.74 -4.00
N ALA A 31 3.29 0.11 -4.87
CA ALA A 31 3.81 1.46 -5.10
C ALA A 31 3.57 2.42 -3.92
N HIS A 32 2.55 2.15 -3.10
CA HIS A 32 2.14 3.03 -2.02
C HIS A 32 2.02 2.37 -0.65
N GLU A 33 2.70 1.26 -0.41
CA GLU A 33 2.70 0.60 0.90
C GLU A 33 3.12 1.58 2.01
N GLY A 34 2.20 1.83 2.95
CA GLY A 34 2.43 2.65 4.12
C GLY A 34 3.39 1.98 5.11
N SER A 35 4.12 2.80 5.85
CA SER A 35 4.99 2.37 6.96
C SER A 35 5.13 3.51 7.95
N VAL A 36 5.69 3.20 9.12
CA VAL A 36 6.10 4.21 10.09
C VAL A 36 7.59 4.47 9.93
N GLY A 37 7.94 5.68 9.52
CA GLY A 37 9.31 6.16 9.46
C GLY A 37 9.80 6.60 10.84
N VAL A 38 11.11 6.47 11.06
CA VAL A 38 11.78 6.86 12.31
C VAL A 38 12.68 8.06 12.06
N LEU A 39 12.73 8.97 13.01
CA LEU A 39 13.76 10.01 13.10
C LEU A 39 14.51 9.85 14.41
N LEU A 40 15.84 9.98 14.34
CA LEU A 40 16.71 10.07 15.51
C LEU A 40 16.61 11.45 16.17
N ALA A 41 17.26 11.63 17.32
CA ALA A 41 17.24 12.88 18.08
C ALA A 41 17.82 14.09 17.30
N ASP A 42 18.70 13.84 16.33
CA ASP A 42 19.25 14.84 15.42
C ASP A 42 18.35 15.11 14.20
N GLY A 43 17.18 14.46 14.11
CA GLY A 43 16.23 14.59 13.02
C GLY A 43 16.57 13.76 11.78
N VAL A 44 17.59 12.89 11.83
CA VAL A 44 17.99 12.05 10.70
C VAL A 44 17.19 10.75 10.66
N GLU A 45 16.79 10.31 9.46
CA GLU A 45 16.22 8.97 9.25
C GLU A 45 17.37 7.93 9.29
N PRO A 46 17.35 6.99 10.24
CA PRO A 46 18.43 6.03 10.40
C PRO A 46 18.47 4.99 9.27
N GLY A 47 19.63 4.37 9.08
CA GLY A 47 19.75 3.17 8.26
C GLY A 47 19.01 1.96 8.86
N PRO A 48 18.96 0.82 8.16
CA PRO A 48 18.39 -0.41 8.71
C PRO A 48 19.06 -0.83 10.01
N VAL A 49 18.27 -1.39 10.94
CA VAL A 49 18.79 -2.11 12.10
C VAL A 49 19.23 -3.49 11.66
N TYR A 50 20.49 -3.83 11.91
CA TYR A 50 21.03 -5.17 11.64
C TYR A 50 20.93 -6.04 12.89
N PHE A 51 20.48 -7.28 12.70
CA PHE A 51 20.38 -8.28 13.77
C PHE A 51 21.56 -9.24 13.65
N ASP A 52 22.50 -9.15 14.59
CA ASP A 52 23.58 -10.12 14.70
C ASP A 52 23.02 -11.43 15.27
N VAL A 53 22.74 -12.38 14.38
CA VAL A 53 22.24 -13.72 14.69
C VAL A 53 23.22 -14.83 14.30
N GLY A 54 24.51 -14.50 14.16
CA GLY A 54 25.60 -15.47 13.98
C GLY A 54 26.30 -15.46 12.61
N SER A 55 27.20 -16.43 12.40
CA SER A 55 28.23 -16.45 11.34
C SER A 55 27.76 -16.84 9.93
N GLY A 56 26.54 -16.48 9.54
CA GLY A 56 26.03 -16.67 8.19
C GLY A 56 26.47 -15.56 7.23
N PRO A 57 26.48 -15.80 5.90
CA PRO A 57 26.84 -14.78 4.91
C PRO A 57 25.79 -13.67 4.77
N ASN A 58 24.58 -13.85 5.33
CA ASN A 58 23.49 -12.87 5.30
C ASN A 58 23.15 -12.42 6.73
N VAL A 59 23.31 -11.13 7.00
CA VAL A 59 22.88 -10.49 8.25
C VAL A 59 21.46 -9.96 8.07
N PRO A 60 20.45 -10.47 8.80
CA PRO A 60 19.09 -9.94 8.74
C PRO A 60 19.07 -8.45 9.13
N SER A 61 18.20 -7.68 8.48
CA SER A 61 17.97 -6.29 8.84
C SER A 61 16.50 -5.89 8.77
N SER A 62 16.14 -4.83 9.46
CA SER A 62 14.78 -4.27 9.49
C SER A 62 14.80 -2.75 9.46
N ARG A 63 13.77 -2.17 8.85
CA ARG A 63 13.43 -0.73 8.94
C ARG A 63 12.13 -0.50 9.72
N GLU A 64 11.58 -1.55 10.32
CA GLU A 64 10.37 -1.43 11.12
C GLU A 64 10.65 -0.54 12.33
N TRP A 65 9.75 0.40 12.61
CA TRP A 65 9.94 1.42 13.64
C TRP A 65 10.27 0.84 15.02
N HIS A 66 9.66 -0.31 15.36
CA HIS A 66 9.86 -0.97 16.65
C HIS A 66 11.26 -1.59 16.81
N ALA A 67 12.06 -1.68 15.74
CA ALA A 67 13.45 -2.14 15.82
C ALA A 67 14.40 -1.05 16.36
N TYR A 68 13.97 0.21 16.36
CA TYR A 68 14.77 1.38 16.77
C TYR A 68 14.58 1.69 18.26
N ASP A 69 14.84 0.69 19.10
CA ASP A 69 14.55 0.72 20.54
C ASP A 69 15.75 1.09 21.44
N GLY A 70 16.92 1.30 20.85
CA GLY A 70 18.16 1.57 21.61
C GLY A 70 18.81 0.33 22.24
N ARG A 71 18.17 -0.84 22.20
CA ARG A 71 18.70 -2.05 22.84
C ARG A 71 19.86 -2.61 22.04
N TYR A 72 20.81 -3.23 22.73
CA TYR A 72 21.98 -3.86 22.10
C TYR A 72 22.78 -2.90 21.17
N GLY A 73 22.80 -1.60 21.49
CA GLY A 73 23.53 -0.59 20.71
C GLY A 73 22.84 -0.17 19.41
N ARG A 74 21.58 -0.54 19.20
CA ARG A 74 20.78 -0.09 18.06
C ARG A 74 20.48 1.41 18.16
N PRO A 75 20.21 2.09 17.04
CA PRO A 75 19.70 3.46 17.09
C PRO A 75 18.37 3.51 17.84
N ARG A 76 18.15 4.61 18.56
CA ARG A 76 16.93 4.86 19.34
C ARG A 76 16.10 5.93 18.66
N ALA A 77 14.86 5.60 18.29
CA ALA A 77 13.91 6.54 17.67
C ALA A 77 13.63 7.71 18.62
N ALA A 78 13.66 8.96 18.16
CA ALA A 78 13.18 10.11 18.94
C ALA A 78 11.75 10.49 18.57
N SER A 79 11.40 10.33 17.29
CA SER A 79 10.05 10.57 16.79
C SER A 79 9.70 9.63 15.64
N LEU A 80 8.41 9.46 15.43
CA LEU A 80 7.80 8.68 14.35
C LEU A 80 7.18 9.63 13.32
N ARG A 81 7.02 9.17 12.08
CA ARG A 81 6.28 9.88 11.03
C ARG A 81 5.65 8.90 10.06
N GLY A 82 4.64 9.34 9.32
CA GLY A 82 4.13 8.57 8.19
C GLY A 82 5.22 8.40 7.11
N SER A 83 5.29 7.23 6.48
CA SER A 83 6.11 7.00 5.30
C SER A 83 5.41 6.11 4.29
N CYS A 84 5.79 6.25 3.02
CA CYS A 84 5.22 5.47 1.94
C CYS A 84 6.36 4.91 1.07
N SER A 85 6.16 3.72 0.49
CA SER A 85 7.13 3.07 -0.41
C SER A 85 7.46 3.90 -1.66
N CYS A 86 6.60 4.85 -2.04
CA CYS A 86 6.86 5.83 -3.11
C CYS A 86 7.95 6.88 -2.77
N GLY A 87 8.47 6.87 -1.54
CA GLY A 87 9.48 7.82 -1.07
C GLY A 87 8.90 9.01 -0.30
N TRP A 88 7.57 9.17 -0.25
CA TRP A 88 6.94 10.20 0.57
C TRP A 88 7.27 10.02 2.06
N ARG A 89 7.43 11.15 2.74
CA ARG A 89 7.71 11.26 4.18
C ARG A 89 6.78 12.30 4.77
N GLY A 90 6.05 11.90 5.81
CA GLY A 90 5.17 12.76 6.57
C GLY A 90 5.93 13.97 7.14
N PRO A 91 5.39 15.19 7.01
CA PRO A 91 6.03 16.38 7.54
C PRO A 91 5.87 16.48 9.07
N ALA A 92 4.80 15.92 9.63
CA ALA A 92 4.59 15.87 11.07
C ALA A 92 5.50 14.82 11.72
N GLN A 93 5.95 15.15 12.93
CA GLN A 93 6.75 14.28 13.77
C GLN A 93 5.98 14.00 15.05
N TYR A 94 5.91 12.73 15.43
CA TYR A 94 5.21 12.26 16.61
C TYR A 94 6.26 11.77 17.61
N PRO A 95 6.60 12.58 18.64
CA PRO A 95 7.64 12.23 19.60
C PRO A 95 7.33 10.92 20.32
N LEU A 96 8.35 10.09 20.48
CA LEU A 96 8.25 8.86 21.26
C LEU A 96 8.73 9.15 22.69
N ASP A 97 7.81 9.20 23.65
CA ASP A 97 8.14 9.47 25.04
C ASP A 97 8.72 8.22 25.72
N TRP A 98 10.04 8.12 25.66
CA TRP A 98 10.79 7.06 26.31
C TRP A 98 10.68 6.99 27.82
N SER A 99 10.27 8.07 28.49
CA SER A 99 10.08 8.06 29.94
C SER A 99 8.78 7.38 30.36
N ALA A 100 7.80 7.32 29.45
CA ALA A 100 6.52 6.63 29.65
C ALA A 100 6.54 5.17 29.19
N LEU A 101 7.58 4.75 28.45
CA LEU A 101 7.68 3.40 27.91
C LEU A 101 8.41 2.45 28.87
N PRO A 102 7.95 1.19 29.01
CA PRO A 102 8.63 0.19 29.83
C PRO A 102 10.01 -0.16 29.26
N GLU A 103 11.07 0.01 30.06
CA GLU A 103 12.45 -0.27 29.63
C GLU A 103 12.70 -1.76 29.32
N ASP A 104 11.93 -2.66 29.93
CA ASP A 104 12.08 -4.11 29.86
C ASP A 104 11.26 -4.79 28.74
N LYS A 105 10.36 -4.06 28.07
CA LYS A 105 9.59 -4.60 26.93
C LYS A 105 10.03 -4.07 25.56
N PRO A 106 10.02 -4.92 24.51
CA PRO A 106 10.28 -4.46 23.16
C PRO A 106 9.10 -3.62 22.64
N LEU A 107 9.37 -2.67 21.75
CA LEU A 107 8.36 -1.71 21.26
C LEU A 107 7.15 -2.37 20.58
N TYR A 108 7.31 -3.54 19.95
CA TYR A 108 6.19 -4.25 19.31
C TYR A 108 5.22 -4.89 20.33
N GLU A 109 5.58 -4.92 21.62
CA GLU A 109 4.72 -5.36 22.74
C GLU A 109 4.10 -4.19 23.51
N VAL A 110 4.41 -2.95 23.11
CA VAL A 110 3.91 -1.74 23.76
C VAL A 110 2.88 -1.06 22.87
N ASP A 111 1.81 -0.56 23.49
CA ASP A 111 0.75 0.17 22.80
C ASP A 111 1.21 1.61 22.52
N VAL A 112 2.01 1.77 21.47
CA VAL A 112 2.43 3.08 20.96
C VAL A 112 1.33 3.62 20.06
N ASP A 113 0.88 4.84 20.32
CA ASP A 113 -0.11 5.50 19.48
C ASP A 113 0.49 5.84 18.10
N LEU A 114 0.02 5.10 17.09
CA LEU A 114 0.39 5.29 15.68
C LEU A 114 -0.68 6.05 14.89
N SER A 115 -1.74 6.55 15.54
CA SER A 115 -2.86 7.22 14.87
C SER A 115 -2.41 8.41 14.02
N GLY A 116 -1.45 9.19 14.51
CA GLY A 116 -0.86 10.31 13.78
C GLY A 116 -0.17 9.91 12.46
N PRO A 117 0.90 9.09 12.50
CA PRO A 117 1.55 8.58 11.29
C PRO A 117 0.59 7.91 10.29
N ILE A 118 -0.41 7.18 10.79
CA ILE A 118 -1.44 6.55 9.96
C ILE A 118 -2.31 7.61 9.27
N ALA A 119 -2.79 8.61 10.01
CA ALA A 119 -3.60 9.69 9.45
C ALA A 119 -2.85 10.49 8.38
N ASP A 120 -1.55 10.76 8.56
CA ASP A 120 -0.74 11.43 7.54
C ASP A 120 -0.60 10.57 6.27
N TYR A 121 -0.44 9.25 6.43
CA TYR A 121 -0.39 8.32 5.31
C TYR A 121 -1.74 8.27 4.56
N ASP A 122 -2.87 8.24 5.28
CA ASP A 122 -4.21 8.27 4.67
C ASP A 122 -4.45 9.60 3.92
N ALA A 123 -3.99 10.71 4.47
CA ALA A 123 -4.02 12.00 3.79
C ALA A 123 -3.14 11.99 2.53
N HIS A 124 -1.97 11.36 2.59
CA HIS A 124 -1.10 11.18 1.42
C HIS A 124 -1.78 10.34 0.32
N LEU A 125 -2.41 9.21 0.67
CA LEU A 125 -3.19 8.42 -0.28
C LEU A 125 -4.34 9.20 -0.90
N SER A 126 -4.99 10.08 -0.12
CA SER A 126 -6.07 10.93 -0.62
C SER A 126 -5.59 11.91 -1.70
N VAL A 127 -4.36 12.43 -1.56
CA VAL A 127 -3.74 13.28 -2.61
C VAL A 127 -3.46 12.46 -3.88
N ILE A 128 -2.99 11.22 -3.74
CA ILE A 128 -2.76 10.33 -4.89
C ILE A 128 -4.08 10.01 -5.59
N ARG A 129 -5.11 9.63 -4.83
CA ARG A 129 -6.48 9.39 -5.33
C ARG A 129 -7.03 10.60 -6.09
N GLY A 130 -6.84 11.81 -5.56
CA GLY A 130 -7.30 13.04 -6.21
C GLY A 130 -6.61 13.36 -7.54
N LYS A 131 -5.44 12.76 -7.81
CA LYS A 131 -4.72 12.91 -9.09
C LYS A 131 -4.99 11.79 -10.09
N ALA A 132 -5.42 10.62 -9.60
CA ALA A 132 -5.80 9.50 -10.46
C ALA A 132 -7.05 9.84 -11.28
N VAL A 133 -7.17 9.19 -12.45
CA VAL A 133 -8.34 9.36 -13.32
C VAL A 133 -9.56 8.76 -12.61
N PRO A 134 -10.61 9.55 -12.33
CA PRO A 134 -11.82 9.01 -11.73
C PRO A 134 -12.54 8.12 -12.74
N LEU A 135 -13.08 6.99 -12.26
CA LEU A 135 -14.01 6.22 -13.06
C LEU A 135 -15.33 7.00 -13.21
N PRO A 136 -15.97 6.96 -14.39
CA PRO A 136 -17.34 7.46 -14.54
C PRO A 136 -18.29 6.81 -13.53
N GLU A 137 -19.28 7.56 -13.05
CA GLU A 137 -20.24 7.07 -12.04
C GLU A 137 -20.99 5.81 -12.52
N GLU A 138 -21.42 5.81 -13.79
CA GLU A 138 -22.07 4.64 -14.41
C GLU A 138 -21.19 3.39 -14.37
N LEU A 139 -19.90 3.53 -14.71
CA LEU A 139 -18.97 2.40 -14.66
C LEU A 139 -18.70 1.94 -13.23
N THR A 140 -18.65 2.88 -12.28
CA THR A 140 -18.52 2.56 -10.85
C THR A 140 -19.74 1.77 -10.37
N GLY A 141 -20.95 2.17 -10.74
CA GLY A 141 -22.19 1.45 -10.43
C GLY A 141 -22.21 0.03 -11.01
N LEU A 142 -21.86 -0.11 -12.30
CA LEU A 142 -21.78 -1.41 -12.96
C LEU A 142 -20.79 -2.37 -12.27
N LEU A 143 -19.61 -1.87 -11.88
CA LEU A 143 -18.62 -2.67 -11.18
C LEU A 143 -19.10 -3.07 -9.78
N THR A 144 -19.77 -2.17 -9.05
CA THR A 144 -20.38 -2.47 -7.74
C THR A 144 -21.45 -3.55 -7.86
N ASP A 145 -22.35 -3.44 -8.84
CA ASP A 145 -23.42 -4.43 -9.06
C ASP A 145 -22.87 -5.79 -9.51
N LEU A 146 -21.85 -5.80 -10.37
CA LEU A 146 -21.16 -7.03 -10.78
C LEU A 146 -20.52 -7.73 -9.59
N VAL A 147 -19.82 -7.00 -8.71
CA VAL A 147 -19.23 -7.57 -7.49
C VAL A 147 -20.30 -8.19 -6.62
N ARG A 148 -21.40 -7.46 -6.35
CA ARG A 148 -22.51 -7.97 -5.53
C ARG A 148 -23.12 -9.24 -6.13
N ALA A 149 -23.30 -9.28 -7.45
CA ALA A 149 -23.83 -10.45 -8.14
C ALA A 149 -22.86 -11.65 -8.06
N LEU A 150 -21.57 -11.44 -8.25
CA LEU A 150 -20.55 -12.49 -8.14
C LEU A 150 -20.44 -13.03 -6.71
N ASP A 151 -20.52 -12.17 -5.70
CA ASP A 151 -20.49 -12.58 -4.29
C ASP A 151 -21.72 -13.46 -3.96
N GLY A 152 -22.92 -13.05 -4.39
CA GLY A 152 -24.12 -13.87 -4.23
C GLY A 152 -24.02 -15.22 -4.93
N GLN A 153 -23.48 -15.25 -6.16
CA GLN A 153 -23.26 -16.51 -6.89
C GLN A 153 -22.16 -17.37 -6.25
N ALA A 154 -21.14 -16.79 -5.62
CA ALA A 154 -20.10 -17.56 -4.94
C ALA A 154 -20.67 -18.36 -3.76
N ASP A 155 -21.70 -17.83 -3.09
CA ASP A 155 -22.38 -18.50 -1.99
C ASP A 155 -23.44 -19.51 -2.49
N GLU A 156 -24.22 -19.13 -3.49
CA GLU A 156 -25.37 -19.94 -3.97
C GLU A 156 -24.97 -20.99 -5.02
N GLU A 157 -24.16 -20.59 -6.02
CA GLU A 157 -23.77 -21.42 -7.17
C GLU A 157 -22.28 -21.24 -7.53
N PRO A 158 -21.33 -21.77 -6.73
CA PRO A 158 -19.90 -21.47 -6.87
C PRO A 158 -19.30 -21.75 -8.26
N LEU A 159 -19.82 -22.74 -8.99
CA LEU A 159 -19.37 -23.06 -10.34
C LEU A 159 -19.80 -22.00 -11.37
N VAL A 160 -20.96 -21.37 -11.18
CA VAL A 160 -21.41 -20.24 -12.00
C VAL A 160 -20.52 -19.03 -11.76
N ALA A 161 -20.19 -18.73 -10.49
CA ALA A 161 -19.25 -17.67 -10.15
C ALA A 161 -17.87 -17.91 -10.80
N LEU A 162 -17.32 -19.12 -10.72
CA LEU A 162 -16.03 -19.45 -11.37
C LEU A 162 -16.07 -19.32 -12.89
N LYS A 163 -17.19 -19.71 -13.53
CA LYS A 163 -17.38 -19.54 -14.97
C LYS A 163 -17.45 -18.05 -15.33
N ALA A 164 -18.23 -17.25 -14.62
CA ALA A 164 -18.33 -15.81 -14.84
C ALA A 164 -16.97 -15.13 -14.69
N LEU A 165 -16.18 -15.51 -13.67
CA LEU A 165 -14.81 -15.01 -13.49
C LEU A 165 -13.88 -15.40 -14.64
N ALA A 166 -14.05 -16.59 -15.23
CA ALA A 166 -13.28 -17.01 -16.41
C ALA A 166 -13.63 -16.17 -17.64
N ASP A 167 -14.93 -15.90 -17.85
CA ASP A 167 -15.40 -15.07 -18.96
C ASP A 167 -14.93 -13.60 -18.76
N LEU A 168 -14.96 -13.08 -17.53
CA LEU A 168 -14.43 -11.75 -17.19
C LEU A 168 -12.92 -11.63 -17.42
N ARG A 169 -12.12 -12.66 -17.12
CA ARG A 169 -10.67 -12.64 -17.43
C ARG A 169 -10.42 -12.43 -18.92
N HIS A 170 -11.24 -13.02 -19.78
CA HIS A 170 -11.11 -12.82 -21.23
C HIS A 170 -11.46 -11.39 -21.65
N VAL A 171 -12.52 -10.81 -21.08
CA VAL A 171 -12.88 -9.40 -21.32
C VAL A 171 -11.77 -8.46 -20.86
N ILE A 172 -11.26 -8.66 -19.64
CA ILE A 172 -10.18 -7.86 -19.05
C ILE A 172 -8.92 -7.92 -19.93
N ALA A 173 -8.48 -9.12 -20.34
CA ALA A 173 -7.29 -9.28 -21.16
C ALA A 173 -7.43 -8.56 -22.50
N ARG A 174 -8.55 -8.77 -23.21
CA ARG A 174 -8.79 -8.16 -24.52
C ARG A 174 -8.88 -6.64 -24.44
N THR A 175 -9.74 -6.11 -23.55
CA THR A 175 -9.92 -4.66 -23.40
C THR A 175 -8.66 -3.98 -22.88
N GLY A 176 -7.91 -4.64 -21.99
CA GLY A 176 -6.63 -4.15 -21.51
C GLY A 176 -5.61 -4.05 -22.64
N GLN A 177 -5.46 -5.11 -23.45
CA GLN A 177 -4.56 -5.09 -24.61
C GLN A 177 -4.91 -3.98 -25.61
N ASP A 178 -6.20 -3.81 -25.95
CA ASP A 178 -6.68 -2.72 -26.81
C ASP A 178 -6.30 -1.35 -26.24
N ALA A 179 -6.51 -1.14 -24.94
CA ALA A 179 -6.17 0.11 -24.26
C ALA A 179 -4.66 0.38 -24.25
N VAL A 180 -3.81 -0.63 -24.01
CA VAL A 180 -2.35 -0.48 -24.07
C VAL A 180 -1.89 -0.12 -25.48
N HIS A 181 -2.46 -0.74 -26.52
CA HIS A 181 -2.17 -0.39 -27.90
C HIS A 181 -2.59 1.05 -28.24
N GLU A 182 -3.74 1.52 -27.76
CA GLU A 182 -4.18 2.90 -27.94
C GLU A 182 -3.28 3.91 -27.21
N LEU A 183 -2.81 3.60 -25.99
CA LEU A 183 -1.85 4.43 -25.27
C LEU A 183 -0.52 4.54 -26.05
N ALA A 184 -0.03 3.42 -26.59
CA ALA A 184 1.18 3.39 -27.39
C ALA A 184 1.01 4.17 -28.72
N ALA A 185 -0.13 4.04 -29.40
CA ALA A 185 -0.41 4.76 -30.65
C ALA A 185 -0.53 6.28 -30.44
N ARG A 186 -0.83 6.73 -29.22
CA ARG A 186 -0.92 8.14 -28.83
C ARG A 186 0.35 8.68 -28.18
N ASP A 187 1.41 7.85 -28.09
CA ASP A 187 2.66 8.18 -27.41
C ASP A 187 2.45 8.73 -25.98
N VAL A 188 1.48 8.18 -25.23
CA VAL A 188 1.22 8.63 -23.86
C VAL A 188 2.41 8.27 -22.97
N PRO A 189 3.01 9.26 -22.27
CA PRO A 189 4.21 9.01 -21.48
C PRO A 189 3.86 8.26 -20.18
N ILE A 190 4.82 7.47 -19.70
CA ILE A 190 4.58 6.53 -18.60
C ILE A 190 4.29 7.20 -17.25
N ASP A 191 4.79 8.41 -17.04
CA ASP A 191 4.52 9.22 -15.85
C ASP A 191 3.06 9.72 -15.83
N GLU A 192 2.49 10.02 -17.00
CA GLU A 192 1.06 10.32 -17.15
C GLU A 192 0.21 9.09 -16.83
N VAL A 193 0.57 7.92 -17.37
CA VAL A 193 -0.13 6.66 -17.05
C VAL A 193 -0.04 6.33 -15.56
N ALA A 194 1.14 6.46 -14.96
CA ALA A 194 1.34 6.23 -13.54
C ALA A 194 0.50 7.16 -12.68
N THR A 195 0.44 8.45 -13.04
CA THR A 195 -0.42 9.44 -12.36
C THR A 195 -1.89 9.09 -12.52
N ALA A 196 -2.33 8.76 -13.73
CA ALA A 196 -3.71 8.38 -14.03
C ALA A 196 -4.18 7.14 -13.27
N LEU A 197 -3.28 6.17 -13.06
CA LEU A 197 -3.55 4.96 -12.29
C LEU A 197 -3.30 5.11 -10.79
N GLY A 198 -2.75 6.24 -10.34
CA GLY A 198 -2.40 6.47 -8.93
C GLY A 198 -1.29 5.54 -8.42
N THR A 199 -0.27 5.30 -9.23
CA THR A 199 0.83 4.37 -8.94
C THR A 199 2.20 4.94 -9.33
N SER A 200 3.27 4.14 -9.18
CA SER A 200 4.62 4.48 -9.64
C SER A 200 4.83 4.14 -11.12
N GLU A 201 5.76 4.80 -11.80
CA GLU A 201 6.10 4.45 -13.19
C GLU A 201 6.54 2.98 -13.35
N ALA A 202 7.26 2.44 -12.36
CA ALA A 202 7.70 1.04 -12.40
C ALA A 202 6.49 0.10 -12.36
N ALA A 203 5.55 0.33 -11.44
CA ALA A 203 4.32 -0.44 -11.34
C ALA A 203 3.41 -0.26 -12.56
N ALA A 204 3.31 0.95 -13.11
CA ALA A 204 2.59 1.21 -14.35
C ALA A 204 3.19 0.42 -15.53
N ARG A 205 4.53 0.39 -15.68
CA ARG A 205 5.18 -0.43 -16.73
C ARG A 205 4.87 -1.90 -16.58
N THR A 206 4.98 -2.45 -15.37
CA THR A 206 4.62 -3.84 -15.11
C THR A 206 3.16 -4.10 -15.48
N TYR A 207 2.24 -3.24 -15.03
CA TYR A 207 0.81 -3.37 -15.32
C TYR A 207 0.48 -3.34 -16.82
N LEU A 208 1.11 -2.43 -17.59
CA LEU A 208 0.92 -2.39 -19.05
C LEU A 208 1.48 -3.64 -19.73
N ASN A 209 2.64 -4.12 -19.28
CA ASN A 209 3.27 -5.33 -19.83
C ASN A 209 2.42 -6.58 -19.62
N ASP A 210 1.66 -6.67 -18.52
CA ASP A 210 0.76 -7.80 -18.24
C ASP A 210 -0.40 -7.93 -19.26
N TYR A 211 -0.64 -6.92 -20.09
CA TYR A 211 -1.62 -6.98 -21.19
C TYR A 211 -0.98 -7.19 -22.57
N LEU A 212 0.34 -7.21 -22.65
CA LEU A 212 1.09 -7.46 -23.88
C LEU A 212 1.60 -8.90 -23.98
N TYR A 213 1.58 -9.65 -22.88
CA TYR A 213 2.10 -11.02 -22.74
C TYR A 213 1.10 -11.93 -22.01
#